data_AF-A0A6G4XA41-F1
#
_entry.id   AF-A0A6G4XA41-F1
#
_cell.length_a   1.000
_cell.length_b   1.000
_cell.length_c   1.000
_cell.angle_alpha   90.00
_cell.angle_beta   90.00
_cell.angle_gamma   90.00
#
_symmetry.space_group_name_H-M   'P 1'
#
loop_
_entity.id
_entity.type
_entity.pdbx_description
1 polymer ?
#
loop_
_entity_poly.entity_id
_entity_poly.type
_entity_poly.pdbx_seq_one_letter_code
_entity_poly.pdbx_strand_id
1 'polypeptide(L)'
;MRTVVAQVMRLAARACRLRKGQSKVVLVLSGDYRHPFEGERIRRTVRRSVRIAEALDSSLPDVWIYGADCHRLPAIQSGALETWIADWAVLARSPVFGEITESGNPLARSVRKYGLFKGGSVAGAMEVLRKEYETSRVPVLVLFHVESMEGEDRSVARQLEKASGKPLFWQFLAQLDGTSYSVLNRLDDVRRERPMITNAHYSDSWNMDISAGFDTFQQFAMIKPYARWARESRR
;
A
#
# COMPACT_ATOMS: atom_id res chain seq x y z
N MET A 1 -5.77 -25.66 -10.11
CA MET A 1 -5.98 -24.20 -9.93
C MET A 1 -4.71 -23.40 -9.64
N ARG A 2 -3.84 -23.80 -8.69
CA ARG A 2 -2.57 -23.07 -8.37
C ARG A 2 -1.66 -22.81 -9.58
N THR A 3 -1.59 -23.75 -10.52
CA THR A 3 -0.72 -23.68 -11.69
C THR A 3 -1.15 -22.63 -12.73
N VAL A 4 -2.46 -22.44 -12.91
CA VAL A 4 -3.01 -21.47 -13.86
C VAL A 4 -2.86 -20.04 -13.33
N VAL A 5 -3.13 -19.82 -12.05
CA VAL A 5 -2.93 -18.51 -11.39
C VAL A 5 -1.46 -18.08 -11.47
N ALA A 6 -0.53 -18.98 -11.19
CA ALA A 6 0.91 -18.72 -11.32
C ALA A 6 1.34 -18.42 -12.77
N GLN A 7 0.74 -19.09 -13.76
CA GLN A 7 1.01 -18.82 -15.19
C GLN A 7 0.45 -17.47 -15.64
N VAL A 8 -0.76 -17.09 -15.23
CA VAL A 8 -1.34 -15.76 -15.52
C VAL A 8 -0.48 -14.69 -14.85
N MET A 9 -0.09 -14.90 -13.57
CA MET A 9 0.86 -14.08 -12.80
C MET A 9 2.17 -13.78 -13.58
N ARG A 10 2.79 -14.81 -14.15
CA ARG A 10 4.00 -14.66 -14.97
C ARG A 10 3.74 -14.03 -16.34
N LEU A 11 2.58 -14.28 -16.96
CA LEU A 11 2.22 -13.76 -18.28
C LEU A 11 1.98 -12.26 -18.26
N ALA A 12 1.24 -11.73 -17.28
CA ALA A 12 1.00 -10.29 -17.22
C ALA A 12 2.18 -9.51 -16.62
N ALA A 13 3.02 -10.12 -15.79
CA ALA A 13 4.36 -9.59 -15.47
C ALA A 13 5.25 -9.45 -16.73
N ARG A 14 5.27 -10.49 -17.58
CA ARG A 14 5.92 -10.45 -18.90
C ARG A 14 5.33 -9.40 -19.83
N ALA A 15 4.00 -9.23 -19.84
CA ALA A 15 3.33 -8.19 -20.61
C ALA A 15 3.74 -6.76 -20.17
N CYS A 16 4.11 -6.60 -18.91
CA CYS A 16 4.62 -5.34 -18.37
C CYS A 16 6.09 -5.04 -18.74
N ARG A 17 6.83 -6.00 -19.33
CA ARG A 17 8.25 -5.88 -19.72
C ARG A 17 9.20 -5.43 -18.58
N LEU A 18 8.80 -5.58 -17.32
CA LEU A 18 9.64 -5.28 -16.17
C LEU A 18 10.57 -6.49 -15.93
N ARG A 19 11.89 -6.27 -15.92
CA ARG A 19 12.86 -7.35 -15.67
C ARG A 19 13.06 -7.54 -14.16
N LYS A 20 13.58 -8.71 -13.78
CA LYS A 20 14.03 -9.04 -12.42
C LYS A 20 14.81 -7.90 -11.78
N GLY A 21 14.46 -7.57 -10.54
CA GLY A 21 15.19 -6.55 -9.75
C GLY A 21 15.09 -5.13 -10.28
N GLN A 22 14.18 -4.83 -11.22
CA GLN A 22 13.96 -3.48 -11.75
C GLN A 22 12.76 -2.76 -11.14
N SER A 23 12.23 -3.28 -10.05
CA SER A 23 11.12 -2.67 -9.31
C SER A 23 11.28 -2.98 -7.84
N LYS A 24 10.81 -2.05 -7.02
CA LYS A 24 10.72 -2.20 -5.57
C LYS A 24 9.26 -2.05 -5.16
N VAL A 25 8.78 -2.91 -4.27
CA VAL A 25 7.44 -2.78 -3.69
C VAL A 25 7.55 -2.28 -2.26
N VAL A 26 6.71 -1.30 -1.93
CA VAL A 26 6.55 -0.77 -0.57
C VAL A 26 5.08 -0.87 -0.22
N LEU A 27 4.77 -1.48 0.91
CA LEU A 27 3.42 -1.50 1.47
C LEU A 27 3.34 -0.49 2.60
N VAL A 28 2.29 0.33 2.60
CA VAL A 28 2.04 1.32 3.65
C VAL A 28 0.70 1.02 4.28
N LEU A 29 0.68 0.76 5.58
CA LEU A 29 -0.51 0.42 6.35
C LEU A 29 -0.98 1.64 7.16
N SER A 30 -2.28 1.91 7.12
CA SER A 30 -2.89 2.86 8.06
C SER A 30 -2.98 2.22 9.44
N GLY A 31 -2.45 2.92 10.44
CA GLY A 31 -2.48 2.59 11.87
C GLY A 31 -3.46 3.44 12.67
N ASP A 32 -4.32 4.19 12.00
CA ASP A 32 -5.22 5.17 12.64
C ASP A 32 -6.40 4.51 13.34
N TYR A 33 -6.81 3.35 12.83
CA TYR A 33 -7.90 2.57 13.39
C TYR A 33 -7.43 1.17 13.76
N ARG A 34 -7.98 0.65 14.86
CA ARG A 34 -7.67 -0.69 15.37
C ARG A 34 -8.42 -1.80 14.63
N HIS A 35 -9.69 -1.55 14.30
CA HIS A 35 -10.59 -2.52 13.67
C HIS A 35 -10.04 -3.21 12.39
N PRO A 36 -9.22 -2.58 11.52
CA PRO A 36 -8.65 -3.25 10.34
C PRO A 36 -7.72 -4.41 10.72
N PHE A 37 -7.01 -4.30 11.85
CA PHE A 37 -6.06 -5.30 12.35
C PHE A 37 -6.73 -6.42 13.15
N GLU A 38 -7.93 -6.17 13.69
CA GLU A 38 -8.73 -7.17 14.40
C GLU A 38 -9.43 -8.16 13.45
N GLY A 39 -9.53 -7.80 12.17
CA GLY A 39 -10.09 -8.60 11.09
C GLY A 39 -9.05 -9.09 10.07
N GLU A 40 -9.54 -9.64 8.96
CA GLU A 40 -8.69 -10.21 7.90
C GLU A 40 -8.13 -9.15 6.93
N ARG A 41 -8.57 -7.88 7.04
CA ARG A 41 -8.30 -6.84 6.05
C ARG A 41 -6.81 -6.54 5.88
N ILE A 42 -6.11 -6.25 6.97
CA ILE A 42 -4.66 -5.97 6.91
C ILE A 42 -3.88 -7.23 6.53
N ARG A 43 -4.23 -8.40 7.08
CA ARG A 43 -3.58 -9.69 6.76
C ARG A 43 -3.67 -10.00 5.27
N ARG A 44 -4.87 -9.86 4.67
CA ARG A 44 -5.10 -10.02 3.24
C ARG A 44 -4.29 -9.02 2.43
N THR A 45 -4.26 -7.76 2.86
CA THR A 45 -3.46 -6.70 2.21
C THR A 45 -1.98 -7.05 2.17
N VAL A 46 -1.41 -7.52 3.29
CA VAL A 46 -0.02 -7.96 3.37
C VAL A 46 0.24 -9.13 2.42
N ARG A 47 -0.58 -10.19 2.43
CA ARG A 47 -0.42 -11.34 1.52
C ARG A 47 -0.51 -10.94 0.05
N ARG A 48 -1.42 -10.03 -0.30
CA ARG A 48 -1.56 -9.51 -1.67
C ARG A 48 -0.33 -8.69 -2.08
N SER A 49 0.22 -7.87 -1.19
CA SER A 49 1.43 -7.09 -1.49
C SER A 49 2.63 -7.99 -1.81
N VAL A 50 2.78 -9.11 -1.09
CA VAL A 50 3.82 -10.11 -1.36
C VAL A 50 3.62 -10.76 -2.74
N ARG A 51 2.38 -11.14 -3.08
CA ARG A 51 2.07 -11.68 -4.42
C ARG A 51 2.37 -10.68 -5.53
N ILE A 52 2.11 -9.40 -5.31
CA ILE A 52 2.46 -8.33 -6.26
C ILE A 52 3.99 -8.22 -6.41
N ALA A 53 4.74 -8.26 -5.30
CA ALA A 53 6.20 -8.25 -5.35
C ALA A 53 6.78 -9.45 -6.10
N GLU A 54 6.23 -10.65 -5.86
CA GLU A 54 6.58 -11.87 -6.59
C GLU A 54 6.25 -11.75 -8.08
N ALA A 55 5.07 -11.22 -8.43
CA ALA A 55 4.67 -11.00 -9.81
C ALA A 55 5.60 -10.00 -10.51
N LEU A 56 6.10 -8.99 -9.80
CA LEU A 56 7.05 -8.02 -10.32
C LEU A 56 8.52 -8.50 -10.29
N ASP A 57 8.78 -9.73 -9.84
CA ASP A 57 10.13 -10.28 -9.62
C ASP A 57 11.02 -9.30 -8.81
N SER A 58 10.41 -8.75 -7.76
CA SER A 58 10.98 -7.81 -6.80
C SER A 58 11.40 -8.52 -5.52
N SER A 59 12.15 -7.83 -4.67
CA SER A 59 12.31 -8.25 -3.28
C SER A 59 10.97 -8.24 -2.54
N LEU A 60 10.88 -8.94 -1.40
CA LEU A 60 9.72 -8.82 -0.52
C LEU A 60 9.47 -7.34 -0.17
N PRO A 61 8.19 -6.94 0.00
CA PRO A 61 7.85 -5.54 0.26
C PRO A 61 8.53 -5.01 1.52
N ASP A 62 9.03 -3.78 1.44
CA ASP A 62 9.23 -2.99 2.66
C ASP A 62 7.86 -2.63 3.21
N VAL A 63 7.61 -2.86 4.50
CA VAL A 63 6.33 -2.51 5.11
C VAL A 63 6.51 -1.32 6.04
N TRP A 64 5.67 -0.31 5.86
CA TRP A 64 5.55 0.86 6.69
C TRP A 64 4.16 0.90 7.33
N ILE A 65 4.07 1.52 8.50
CA ILE A 65 2.82 1.84 9.17
C ILE A 65 2.83 3.32 9.53
N TYR A 66 1.70 4.01 9.33
CA TYR A 66 1.54 5.38 9.79
C TYR A 66 0.42 5.49 10.81
N GLY A 67 0.71 6.15 11.92
CA GLY A 67 -0.26 6.78 12.82
C GLY A 67 0.10 8.25 12.90
N ALA A 68 0.24 8.78 14.12
CA ALA A 68 0.79 10.13 14.33
C ALA A 68 2.17 10.33 13.65
N ASP A 69 2.94 9.25 13.57
CA ASP A 69 4.23 9.19 12.88
C ASP A 69 4.25 8.03 11.87
N CYS A 70 5.17 8.07 10.90
CA CYS A 70 5.35 7.01 9.89
C CYS A 70 6.61 6.19 10.19
N HIS A 71 6.45 4.89 10.38
CA HIS A 71 7.51 3.98 10.79
C HIS A 71 7.65 2.78 9.87
N ARG A 72 8.89 2.38 9.64
CA ARG A 72 9.20 1.11 8.99
C ARG A 72 9.02 -0.04 9.98
N LEU A 73 8.26 -1.05 9.57
CA LEU A 73 8.12 -2.30 10.31
C LEU A 73 9.28 -3.24 10.00
N PRO A 74 9.53 -4.27 10.82
CA PRO A 74 10.55 -5.27 10.51
C PRO A 74 10.37 -5.91 9.14
N ALA A 75 11.46 -6.27 8.48
CA ALA A 75 11.40 -6.86 7.15
C ALA A 75 10.78 -8.26 7.19
N ILE A 76 9.93 -8.57 6.21
CA ILE A 76 9.41 -9.92 6.00
C ILE A 76 10.58 -10.82 5.57
N GLN A 77 10.82 -11.89 6.33
CA GLN A 77 11.84 -12.88 5.98
C GLN A 77 11.25 -13.91 5.00
N SER A 78 12.10 -14.44 4.11
CA SER A 78 11.68 -15.48 3.16
C SER A 78 11.16 -16.71 3.92
N GLY A 79 9.97 -17.20 3.54
CA GLY A 79 9.32 -18.33 4.22
C GLY A 79 8.66 -18.01 5.57
N ALA A 80 8.70 -16.76 6.06
CA ALA A 80 8.19 -16.38 7.38
C ALA A 80 6.96 -15.44 7.33
N LEU A 81 6.25 -15.40 6.21
CA LEU A 81 5.14 -14.45 6.00
C LEU A 81 4.04 -14.57 7.06
N GLU A 82 3.60 -15.79 7.37
CA GLU A 82 2.49 -15.98 8.32
C GLU A 82 2.89 -15.62 9.76
N THR A 83 4.13 -15.93 10.16
CA THR A 83 4.69 -15.48 11.44
C THR A 83 4.76 -13.95 11.49
N TRP A 84 5.27 -13.32 10.42
CA TRP A 84 5.33 -11.87 10.32
C TRP A 84 3.93 -11.24 10.41
N ILE A 85 2.93 -11.83 9.77
CA ILE A 85 1.53 -11.38 9.84
C ILE A 85 1.02 -11.48 11.28
N ALA A 86 1.23 -12.61 11.95
CA ALA A 86 0.82 -12.80 13.34
C ALA A 86 1.46 -11.77 14.29
N ASP A 87 2.68 -11.34 13.99
CA ASP A 87 3.42 -10.36 14.80
C ASP A 87 3.04 -8.90 14.53
N TRP A 88 2.82 -8.55 13.25
CA TRP A 88 2.81 -7.15 12.78
C TRP A 88 1.56 -6.71 12.01
N ALA A 89 0.63 -7.61 11.73
CA ALA A 89 -0.56 -7.33 10.89
C ALA A 89 -1.88 -7.78 11.54
N VAL A 90 -1.86 -8.10 12.84
CA VAL A 90 -3.02 -8.56 13.60
C VAL A 90 -3.04 -7.88 14.96
N LEU A 91 -4.23 -7.60 15.47
CA LEU A 91 -4.45 -7.26 16.88
C LEU A 91 -5.57 -8.14 17.43
N ALA A 92 -5.49 -8.48 18.71
CA ALA A 92 -6.59 -9.13 19.40
C ALA A 92 -7.82 -8.21 19.38
N ARG A 93 -9.00 -8.80 19.18
CA ARG A 93 -10.27 -8.07 19.22
C ARG A 93 -10.42 -7.37 20.57
N SER A 94 -10.74 -6.09 20.52
CA SER A 94 -11.05 -5.32 21.72
C SER A 94 -12.32 -5.89 22.36
N PRO A 95 -12.32 -6.17 23.67
CA PRO A 95 -13.53 -6.61 24.35
C PRO A 95 -14.56 -5.47 24.34
N VAL A 96 -15.85 -5.83 24.26
CA VAL A 96 -16.95 -4.85 24.32
C VAL A 96 -17.01 -4.18 25.70
N PHE A 97 -16.66 -4.94 26.74
CA PHE A 97 -16.51 -4.47 28.11
C PHE A 97 -15.15 -4.91 28.64
N GLY A 98 -14.31 -3.97 29.07
CA GLY A 98 -12.99 -4.27 29.65
C GLY A 98 -11.85 -3.43 29.05
N GLU A 99 -10.68 -3.53 29.66
CA GLU A 99 -9.48 -2.82 29.20
C GLU A 99 -8.71 -3.62 28.14
N ILE A 100 -8.14 -2.91 27.17
CA ILE A 100 -7.23 -3.50 26.19
C ILE A 100 -5.86 -3.68 26.86
N THR A 101 -5.43 -4.93 27.00
CA THR A 101 -4.08 -5.21 27.50
C THR A 101 -3.05 -5.10 26.37
N GLU A 102 -2.00 -4.29 26.57
CA GLU A 102 -0.89 -4.11 25.61
C GLU A 102 0.09 -5.31 25.61
N SER A 103 -0.23 -6.45 26.26
CA SER A 103 0.64 -7.62 26.42
C SER A 103 0.66 -8.59 25.22
N GLY A 104 0.08 -8.18 24.09
CA GLY A 104 -0.06 -9.02 22.90
C GLY A 104 1.21 -9.19 22.07
N ASN A 105 1.02 -9.41 20.78
CA ASN A 105 2.10 -9.53 19.80
C ASN A 105 2.98 -8.25 19.71
N PRO A 106 4.10 -8.29 18.98
CA PRO A 106 4.98 -7.12 18.83
C PRO A 106 4.27 -5.82 18.40
N LEU A 107 3.28 -5.88 17.50
CA LEU A 107 2.49 -4.69 17.14
C LEU A 107 1.73 -4.11 18.33
N ALA A 108 1.02 -4.94 19.10
CA ALA A 108 0.27 -4.50 20.28
C ALA A 108 1.18 -3.82 21.31
N ARG A 109 2.38 -4.35 21.53
CA ARG A 109 3.40 -3.77 22.41
C ARG A 109 4.04 -2.49 21.87
N SER A 110 3.90 -2.22 20.57
CA SER A 110 4.53 -1.09 19.89
C SER A 110 3.56 0.05 19.56
N VAL A 111 2.29 -0.02 20.02
CA VAL A 111 1.25 1.00 19.76
C VAL A 111 1.75 2.41 20.09
N ARG A 112 2.32 2.60 21.28
CA ARG A 112 2.86 3.89 21.71
C ARG A 112 4.05 4.34 20.86
N LYS A 113 4.96 3.41 20.57
CA LYS A 113 6.18 3.66 19.78
C LYS A 113 5.84 4.13 18.37
N TYR A 114 4.80 3.58 17.76
CA TYR A 114 4.39 3.89 16.39
C TYR A 114 3.28 4.93 16.29
N GLY A 115 2.87 5.53 17.42
CA GLY A 115 1.81 6.53 17.44
C GLY A 115 0.48 6.02 16.88
N LEU A 116 0.19 4.72 17.00
CA LEU A 116 -1.03 4.12 16.45
C LEU A 116 -2.26 4.65 17.19
N PHE A 117 -3.37 4.77 16.45
CA PHE A 117 -4.67 5.21 16.97
C PHE A 117 -4.69 6.64 17.55
N LYS A 118 -3.74 7.49 17.14
CA LYS A 118 -3.64 8.90 17.58
C LYS A 118 -3.95 9.92 16.48
N GLY A 119 -4.52 9.46 15.36
CA GLY A 119 -4.78 10.27 14.18
C GLY A 119 -3.52 10.39 13.31
N GLY A 120 -3.55 9.80 12.13
CA GLY A 120 -2.43 9.80 11.21
C GLY A 120 -2.57 10.80 10.10
N SER A 121 -1.46 11.01 9.40
CA SER A 121 -1.39 11.91 8.25
C SER A 121 -0.95 11.15 7.00
N VAL A 122 -1.85 11.06 6.02
CA VAL A 122 -1.54 10.50 4.70
C VAL A 122 -0.45 11.34 4.04
N ALA A 123 -0.56 12.68 4.08
CA ALA A 123 0.44 13.56 3.48
C ALA A 123 1.80 13.47 4.20
N GLY A 124 1.81 13.34 5.54
CA GLY A 124 3.01 13.16 6.33
C GLY A 124 3.72 11.85 6.01
N ALA A 125 2.98 10.74 5.93
CA ALA A 125 3.52 9.45 5.51
C ALA A 125 4.03 9.48 4.07
N MET A 126 3.32 10.12 3.13
CA MET A 126 3.82 10.34 1.77
C MET A 126 5.14 11.13 1.75
N GLU A 127 5.29 12.14 2.59
CA GLU A 127 6.52 12.91 2.67
C GLU A 127 7.72 12.07 3.14
N VAL A 128 7.53 11.28 4.20
CA VAL A 128 8.56 10.38 4.74
C VAL A 128 8.99 9.38 3.66
N LEU A 129 8.03 8.73 3.01
CA LEU A 129 8.30 7.75 1.96
C LEU A 129 8.94 8.37 0.72
N ARG A 130 8.50 9.57 0.32
CA ARG A 130 9.15 10.30 -0.78
C ARG A 130 10.62 10.55 -0.46
N LYS A 131 10.94 11.06 0.73
CA LYS A 131 12.33 11.31 1.15
C LYS A 131 13.17 10.02 1.20
N GLU A 132 12.59 8.92 1.69
CA GLU A 132 13.27 7.63 1.76
C GLU A 132 13.62 7.05 0.38
N TYR A 133 12.70 7.20 -0.59
CA TYR A 133 12.81 6.49 -1.87
C TYR A 133 13.07 7.38 -3.09
N GLU A 134 13.18 8.71 -2.95
CA GLU A 134 13.36 9.61 -4.11
C GLU A 134 14.67 9.43 -4.86
N THR A 135 15.68 8.82 -4.25
CA THR A 135 16.96 8.48 -4.87
C THR A 135 17.06 7.00 -5.28
N SER A 136 15.94 6.26 -5.24
CA SER A 136 15.93 4.86 -5.66
C SER A 136 16.41 4.71 -7.11
N ARG A 137 17.30 3.74 -7.33
CA ARG A 137 17.82 3.40 -8.66
C ARG A 137 16.83 2.60 -9.51
N VAL A 138 15.73 2.15 -8.89
CA VAL A 138 14.66 1.40 -9.55
C VAL A 138 13.31 2.04 -9.25
N PRO A 139 12.34 1.98 -10.18
CA PRO A 139 10.97 2.35 -9.91
C PRO A 139 10.41 1.67 -8.65
N VAL A 140 9.70 2.45 -7.82
CA VAL A 140 9.12 2.03 -6.55
C VAL A 140 7.60 2.09 -6.66
N LEU A 141 6.95 0.94 -6.54
CA LEU A 141 5.51 0.82 -6.40
C LEU A 141 5.14 0.93 -4.92
N VAL A 142 4.49 2.02 -4.54
CA VAL A 142 3.98 2.24 -3.18
C VAL A 142 2.50 1.84 -3.16
N LEU A 143 2.21 0.70 -2.53
CA LEU A 143 0.86 0.23 -2.23
C LEU A 143 0.40 0.93 -0.94
N PHE A 144 -0.38 2.00 -1.08
CA PHE A 144 -0.70 2.90 0.01
C PHE A 144 -2.11 2.66 0.53
N HIS A 145 -2.24 1.99 1.68
CA HIS A 145 -3.52 1.75 2.31
C HIS A 145 -4.02 2.99 3.06
N VAL A 146 -5.23 3.45 2.74
CA VAL A 146 -5.84 4.64 3.33
C VAL A 146 -7.20 4.28 3.91
N GLU A 147 -7.37 4.58 5.20
CA GLU A 147 -8.66 4.43 5.89
C GLU A 147 -9.45 5.74 5.89
N SER A 148 -8.77 6.85 6.11
CA SER A 148 -9.33 8.21 6.03
C SER A 148 -8.27 9.18 5.52
N MET A 149 -8.73 10.29 4.93
CA MET A 149 -7.90 11.42 4.52
C MET A 149 -8.62 12.76 4.72
N GLU A 150 -9.53 12.78 5.70
CA GLU A 150 -10.35 13.96 6.00
C GLU A 150 -9.47 15.20 6.21
N GLY A 151 -9.72 16.27 5.45
CA GLY A 151 -9.00 17.53 5.54
C GLY A 151 -7.59 17.53 4.93
N GLU A 152 -7.12 16.44 4.33
CA GLU A 152 -5.76 16.33 3.79
C GLU A 152 -5.63 16.55 2.28
N ASP A 153 -6.74 16.76 1.54
CA ASP A 153 -6.76 16.83 0.07
C ASP A 153 -5.67 17.71 -0.54
N ARG A 154 -5.54 18.95 -0.04
CA ARG A 154 -4.55 19.91 -0.53
C ARG A 154 -3.12 19.46 -0.22
N SER A 155 -2.91 18.86 0.95
CA SER A 155 -1.60 18.38 1.37
C SER A 155 -1.18 17.14 0.58
N VAL A 156 -2.11 16.20 0.35
CA VAL A 156 -1.89 15.03 -0.52
C VAL A 156 -1.61 15.47 -1.96
N ALA A 157 -2.41 16.40 -2.52
CA ALA A 157 -2.15 16.95 -3.86
C ALA A 157 -0.74 17.54 -4.00
N ARG A 158 -0.28 18.29 -2.99
CA ARG A 158 1.08 18.84 -2.95
C ARG A 158 2.15 17.75 -2.89
N GLN A 159 1.93 16.66 -2.16
CA GLN A 159 2.89 15.56 -2.12
C GLN A 159 2.93 14.79 -3.44
N LEU A 160 1.79 14.65 -4.14
CA LEU A 160 1.76 14.10 -5.50
C LEU A 160 2.57 14.96 -6.48
N GLU A 161 2.40 16.28 -6.43
CA GLU A 161 3.17 17.24 -7.22
C GLU A 161 4.68 17.12 -6.91
N LYS A 162 5.07 17.12 -5.63
CA LYS A 162 6.48 16.96 -5.21
C LYS A 162 7.09 15.61 -5.61
N ALA A 163 6.28 14.55 -5.68
CA ALA A 163 6.73 13.24 -6.11
C ALA A 163 6.75 13.09 -7.64
N SER A 164 6.23 14.05 -8.39
CA SER A 164 6.24 14.01 -9.86
C SER A 164 7.68 14.03 -10.37
N GLY A 165 8.00 13.14 -11.32
CA GLY A 165 9.36 12.95 -11.84
C GLY A 165 10.30 12.17 -10.92
N LYS A 166 9.85 11.72 -9.73
CA LYS A 166 10.61 10.84 -8.84
C LYS A 166 10.33 9.37 -9.16
N PRO A 167 11.18 8.41 -8.74
CA PRO A 167 10.97 6.98 -9.00
C PRO A 167 9.88 6.36 -8.12
N LEU A 168 8.85 7.10 -7.72
CA LEU A 168 7.75 6.62 -6.89
C LEU A 168 6.45 6.67 -7.65
N PHE A 169 5.70 5.56 -7.63
CA PHE A 169 4.34 5.46 -8.10
C PHE A 169 3.40 5.14 -6.93
N TRP A 170 2.42 6.00 -6.70
CA TRP A 170 1.46 5.87 -5.62
C TRP A 170 0.23 5.09 -6.08
N GLN A 171 0.10 3.86 -5.62
CA GLN A 171 -1.11 3.06 -5.79
C GLN A 171 -1.92 3.16 -4.50
N PHE A 172 -2.89 4.06 -4.46
CA PHE A 172 -3.77 4.21 -3.30
C PHE A 172 -4.81 3.09 -3.27
N LEU A 173 -4.93 2.50 -2.09
CA LEU A 173 -5.81 1.40 -1.73
C LEU A 173 -6.72 1.92 -0.63
N ALA A 174 -7.77 2.63 -1.01
CA ALA A 174 -8.65 3.29 -0.06
C ALA A 174 -10.08 2.81 -0.26
N GLN A 175 -10.84 2.70 0.82
CA GLN A 175 -12.28 2.52 0.75
C GLN A 175 -12.93 3.85 1.11
N LEU A 176 -12.80 4.83 0.21
CA LEU A 176 -13.49 6.10 0.35
C LEU A 176 -14.92 5.87 -0.17
N ASP A 177 -15.92 6.22 0.64
CA ASP A 177 -17.29 6.24 0.19
C ASP A 177 -17.41 7.17 -1.04
N GLY A 178 -18.02 6.68 -2.12
CA GLY A 178 -18.07 7.38 -3.41
C GLY A 178 -18.81 8.72 -3.38
N THR A 179 -19.40 9.07 -2.24
CA THR A 179 -20.08 10.34 -1.94
C THR A 179 -19.16 11.41 -1.35
N SER A 180 -17.98 11.03 -0.84
CA SER A 180 -17.06 11.96 -0.19
C SER A 180 -16.11 12.61 -1.20
N TYR A 181 -16.00 13.93 -1.09
CA TYR A 181 -15.02 14.72 -1.82
C TYR A 181 -13.61 14.25 -1.42
N SER A 182 -12.83 13.72 -2.37
CA SER A 182 -11.42 13.43 -2.16
C SER A 182 -10.59 13.69 -3.41
N VAL A 183 -9.35 14.12 -3.21
CA VAL A 183 -8.32 14.29 -4.24
C VAL A 183 -8.07 12.99 -4.99
N LEU A 184 -8.25 11.83 -4.34
CA LEU A 184 -8.09 10.51 -4.97
C LEU A 184 -9.23 10.18 -5.94
N ASN A 185 -10.48 10.51 -5.58
CA ASN A 185 -11.64 10.36 -6.45
C ASN A 185 -11.58 11.31 -7.66
N ARG A 186 -10.80 12.41 -7.55
CA ARG A 186 -10.65 13.44 -8.58
C ARG A 186 -9.26 13.50 -9.20
N LEU A 187 -8.49 12.40 -9.19
CA LEU A 187 -7.13 12.38 -9.75
C LEU A 187 -7.06 12.88 -11.21
N ASP A 188 -8.10 12.65 -12.01
CA ASP A 188 -8.14 13.16 -13.39
C ASP A 188 -8.35 14.67 -13.46
N ASP A 189 -9.08 15.27 -12.52
CA ASP A 189 -9.22 16.72 -12.41
C ASP A 189 -7.90 17.35 -11.95
N VAL A 190 -7.27 16.73 -10.95
CA VAL A 190 -5.94 17.10 -10.47
C VAL A 190 -4.93 17.09 -11.61
N ARG A 191 -4.96 16.07 -12.48
CA ARG A 191 -4.11 15.99 -13.67
C ARG A 191 -4.43 17.04 -14.72
N ARG A 192 -5.68 17.47 -14.87
CA ARG A 192 -6.03 18.58 -15.77
C ARG A 192 -5.43 19.89 -15.29
N GLU A 193 -5.38 20.12 -13.98
CA GLU A 193 -4.75 21.30 -13.36
C GLU A 193 -3.22 21.21 -13.25
N ARG A 194 -2.69 19.98 -13.12
CA ARG A 194 -1.28 19.66 -12.92
C ARG A 194 -0.88 18.43 -13.76
N PRO A 195 -0.67 18.60 -15.09
CA PRO A 195 -0.40 17.48 -16.01
C PRO A 195 0.86 16.67 -15.72
N MET A 196 1.80 17.22 -14.94
CA MET A 196 3.01 16.51 -14.50
C MET A 196 2.73 15.36 -13.53
N ILE A 197 1.56 15.35 -12.86
CA ILE A 197 1.17 14.31 -11.89
C ILE A 197 0.73 13.03 -12.61
N THR A 198 1.69 12.23 -13.04
CA THR A 198 1.47 10.98 -13.79
C THR A 198 1.67 9.72 -12.94
N ASN A 199 2.17 9.88 -11.72
CA ASN A 199 2.71 8.80 -10.90
C ASN A 199 1.76 8.35 -9.78
N ALA A 200 0.46 8.36 -10.03
CA ALA A 200 -0.54 7.94 -9.05
C ALA A 200 -1.67 7.13 -9.69
N HIS A 201 -2.30 6.25 -8.92
CA HIS A 201 -3.55 5.61 -9.27
C HIS A 201 -4.34 5.32 -7.99
N TYR A 202 -5.66 5.32 -8.09
CA TYR A 202 -6.56 5.04 -6.99
C TYR A 202 -7.43 3.83 -7.36
N SER A 203 -7.56 2.89 -6.43
CA SER A 203 -8.49 1.77 -6.53
C SER A 203 -9.29 1.61 -5.24
N ASP A 204 -10.61 1.62 -5.38
CA ASP A 204 -11.61 1.35 -4.34
C ASP A 204 -11.87 -0.14 -4.13
N SER A 205 -11.56 -0.95 -5.15
CA SER A 205 -11.89 -2.37 -5.16
C SER A 205 -10.97 -3.25 -4.29
N TRP A 206 -9.84 -2.72 -3.79
CA TRP A 206 -8.80 -3.51 -3.10
C TRP A 206 -9.35 -4.37 -1.95
N ASN A 207 -10.32 -3.91 -1.19
CA ASN A 207 -10.84 -4.64 -0.03
C ASN A 207 -11.99 -5.61 -0.34
N MET A 208 -12.42 -5.72 -1.60
CA MET A 208 -13.52 -6.61 -1.97
C MET A 208 -13.14 -8.07 -1.66
N ASP A 209 -14.06 -8.76 -0.96
CA ASP A 209 -13.99 -10.20 -0.78
C ASP A 209 -14.48 -10.87 -2.06
N ILE A 210 -13.51 -11.34 -2.84
CA ILE A 210 -13.73 -11.87 -4.18
C ILE A 210 -13.18 -13.28 -4.24
N SER A 211 -13.79 -14.11 -5.07
CA SER A 211 -13.32 -15.47 -5.29
C SER A 211 -11.84 -15.48 -5.70
N ALA A 212 -11.10 -16.54 -5.34
CA ALA A 212 -9.66 -16.63 -5.58
C ALA A 212 -9.26 -16.45 -7.07
N GLY A 213 -10.16 -16.81 -8.00
CA GLY A 213 -9.96 -16.58 -9.43
C GLY A 213 -9.98 -15.09 -9.79
N PHE A 214 -10.93 -14.33 -9.25
CA PHE A 214 -11.06 -12.89 -9.49
C PHE A 214 -9.96 -12.08 -8.77
N ASP A 215 -9.49 -12.56 -7.61
CA ASP A 215 -8.39 -11.96 -6.84
C ASP A 215 -7.09 -11.78 -7.66
N THR A 216 -6.81 -12.76 -8.52
CA THR A 216 -5.64 -12.72 -9.41
C THR A 216 -5.80 -11.63 -10.48
N PHE A 217 -6.97 -11.55 -11.12
CA PHE A 217 -7.25 -10.53 -12.13
C PHE A 217 -7.25 -9.11 -11.55
N GLN A 218 -7.78 -8.95 -10.35
CA GLN A 218 -7.76 -7.68 -9.66
C GLN A 218 -6.33 -7.24 -9.34
N GLN A 219 -5.48 -8.13 -8.83
CA GLN A 219 -4.05 -7.84 -8.60
C GLN A 219 -3.36 -7.33 -9.86
N PHE A 220 -3.72 -7.86 -11.02
CA PHE A 220 -3.20 -7.37 -12.29
C PHE A 220 -3.71 -6.01 -12.71
N ALA A 221 -5.01 -5.77 -12.57
CA ALA A 221 -5.58 -4.45 -12.83
C ALA A 221 -4.86 -3.38 -12.02
N MET A 222 -4.40 -3.71 -10.81
CA MET A 222 -3.70 -2.81 -9.90
C MET A 222 -2.21 -2.59 -10.27
N ILE A 223 -1.56 -3.53 -10.96
CA ILE A 223 -0.18 -3.36 -11.43
C ILE A 223 -0.11 -2.60 -12.76
N LYS A 224 -1.16 -2.69 -13.60
CA LYS A 224 -1.15 -2.14 -14.96
C LYS A 224 -0.83 -0.63 -15.02
N PRO A 225 -1.40 0.24 -14.18
CA PRO A 225 -1.06 1.67 -14.15
C PRO A 225 0.43 1.91 -13.85
N TYR A 226 0.96 1.22 -12.83
CA TYR A 226 2.37 1.26 -12.49
C TYR A 226 3.26 0.83 -13.65
N ALA A 227 2.95 -0.31 -14.27
CA ALA A 227 3.74 -0.84 -15.39
C ALA A 227 3.69 0.06 -16.63
N ARG A 228 2.60 0.81 -16.83
CA ARG A 228 2.52 1.83 -17.89
C ARG A 228 3.45 2.98 -17.57
N TRP A 229 3.30 3.57 -16.39
CA TRP A 229 4.12 4.68 -15.92
C TRP A 229 5.61 4.34 -15.94
N ALA A 230 6.00 3.19 -15.38
CA ALA A 230 7.40 2.76 -15.28
C ALA A 230 8.08 2.54 -16.65
N ARG A 231 7.31 2.32 -17.73
CA ARG A 231 7.83 2.25 -19.10
C ARG A 231 7.97 3.63 -19.75
N GLU A 232 7.04 4.53 -19.46
CA GLU A 232 7.03 5.89 -19.99
C GLU A 232 8.14 6.73 -19.36
N SER A 233 8.41 6.59 -18.06
CA SER A 233 9.50 7.30 -17.36
C SER A 233 10.92 6.86 -17.76
N ARG A 234 11.07 5.83 -18.60
CA ARG A 234 12.36 5.33 -19.11
C ARG A 234 12.64 5.79 -20.54
N ARG A 235 11.71 6.51 -21.17
CA ARG A 235 11.90 7.17 -22.46
C ARG A 235 12.44 8.56 -22.25
#